data_AF-A0A7C3GSU5-F1
#
_entry.id   AF-A0A7C3GSU5-F1
#
_cell.length_a   1.000
_cell.length_b   1.000
_cell.length_c   1.000
_cell.angle_alpha   90.00
_cell.angle_beta   90.00
_cell.angle_gamma   90.00
#
_symmetry.space_group_name_H-M   'P 1'
#
loop_
_entity.id
_entity.type
_entity.pdbx_description
1 polymer ?
#
loop_
_entity_poly.entity_id
_entity_poly.type
_entity_poly.pdbx_seq_one_letter_code
_entity_poly.pdbx_strand_id
1 'polypeptide(L)'
;MSKPEKYKWTFPARFRTGAYSWKASRLACQRLREAVSEIKKVTKKDPVLGAEGAVRLMEKLWPALEHVDSSSGALGSAVNKALDALIPIIIKAPADDKTRNQWLDRLWQAMADDGVDYLSPVGDRWGEICGSAEVAGRWADELVSTLRSCWSDPNPGRYFHGATACLSCLLVAGRYQELLELLELERHPMWHYRRYGVEALLAMGKKAEAVQYAEASRGLNQPDAVIDQACEEILISCGLHEEAYRRYGLSVAVGNSYIARFRAVAKRYPEKDKAQILSDLIATTPGEEGKWFATAKELKLFDLALELANRSPCDPKTLTRAARDFLDTKPAF
;
A
#
# COMPACT_ATOMS: atom_id res chain seq x y z
N MET A 1 30.41 -21.98 30.84
CA MET A 1 29.15 -21.54 30.17
C MET A 1 29.45 -21.36 28.70
N SER A 2 28.94 -22.25 27.84
CA SER A 2 29.08 -22.12 26.38
C SER A 2 28.36 -20.86 25.91
N LYS A 3 29.05 -19.98 25.17
CA LYS A 3 28.40 -18.84 24.49
C LYS A 3 27.25 -19.39 23.64
N PRO A 4 26.05 -18.80 23.67
CA PRO A 4 24.96 -19.22 22.80
C PRO A 4 25.45 -19.13 21.34
N GLU A 5 25.30 -20.21 20.58
CA GLU A 5 25.68 -20.21 19.17
C GLU A 5 24.88 -19.15 18.43
N LYS A 6 25.57 -18.15 17.89
CA LYS A 6 24.97 -17.08 17.11
C LYS A 6 24.34 -17.70 15.87
N TYR A 7 23.03 -17.53 15.69
CA TYR A 7 22.32 -18.07 14.52
C TYR A 7 23.01 -17.66 13.21
N LYS A 8 23.36 -18.65 12.39
CA LYS A 8 24.09 -18.44 11.14
C LYS A 8 23.12 -18.23 9.98
N TRP A 9 22.84 -16.96 9.70
CA TRP A 9 22.05 -16.56 8.54
C TRP A 9 22.72 -16.94 7.21
N THR A 10 21.92 -17.46 6.27
CA THR A 10 22.39 -17.82 4.92
C THR A 10 22.35 -16.61 3.98
N PHE A 11 21.29 -15.81 4.04
CA PHE A 11 21.11 -14.68 3.12
C PHE A 11 22.25 -13.64 3.10
N PRO A 12 22.98 -13.30 4.19
CA PRO A 12 23.98 -12.24 4.14
C PRO A 12 25.10 -12.48 3.13
N ALA A 13 25.46 -13.75 2.86
CA ALA A 13 26.45 -14.11 1.86
C ALA A 13 25.95 -13.87 0.41
N ARG A 14 24.63 -13.88 0.22
CA ARG A 14 23.94 -13.66 -1.06
C ARG A 14 23.61 -12.19 -1.31
N PHE A 15 23.63 -11.36 -0.27
CA PHE A 15 23.44 -9.91 -0.32
C PHE A 15 24.71 -9.17 0.16
N ARG A 16 25.84 -9.53 -0.45
CA ARG A 16 27.08 -8.75 -0.31
C ARG A 16 27.01 -7.54 -1.26
N THR A 17 27.76 -6.49 -0.96
CA THR A 17 27.86 -5.32 -1.84
C THR A 17 28.29 -5.75 -3.24
N GLY A 18 27.59 -5.24 -4.26
CA GLY A 18 27.86 -5.59 -5.66
C GLY A 18 27.68 -7.08 -6.00
N ALA A 19 26.87 -7.83 -5.22
CA ALA A 19 26.69 -9.27 -5.44
C ALA A 19 26.00 -9.61 -6.77
N TYR A 20 25.31 -8.65 -7.39
CA TYR A 20 24.51 -8.84 -8.58
C TYR A 20 24.97 -7.92 -9.71
N SER A 21 25.01 -8.44 -10.93
CA SER A 21 25.27 -7.65 -12.13
C SER A 21 23.98 -7.10 -12.72
N TRP A 22 24.10 -6.24 -13.74
CA TRP A 22 22.96 -5.55 -14.33
C TRP A 22 21.82 -6.47 -14.83
N LYS A 23 22.12 -7.67 -15.32
CA LYS A 23 21.12 -8.64 -15.82
C LYS A 23 20.54 -9.57 -14.75
N ALA A 24 20.90 -9.38 -13.48
CA ALA A 24 20.65 -10.36 -12.43
C ALA A 24 19.29 -10.22 -11.73
N SER A 25 18.36 -9.39 -12.24
CA SER A 25 17.07 -9.09 -11.59
C SER A 25 16.29 -10.34 -11.22
N ARG A 26 16.23 -11.36 -12.10
CA ARG A 26 15.55 -12.63 -11.80
C ARG A 26 16.17 -13.37 -10.61
N LEU A 27 17.49 -13.44 -10.54
CA LEU A 27 18.21 -14.13 -9.47
C LEU A 27 18.08 -13.36 -8.15
N ALA A 28 18.22 -12.03 -8.19
CA ALA A 28 18.01 -11.16 -7.03
C ALA A 28 16.60 -11.35 -6.43
N CYS A 29 15.55 -11.32 -7.26
CA CYS A 29 14.17 -11.58 -6.83
C CYS A 29 13.97 -12.98 -6.23
N GLN A 30 14.68 -14.00 -6.74
CA GLN A 30 14.66 -15.33 -6.14
C GLN A 30 15.34 -15.31 -4.76
N ARG A 31 16.53 -14.74 -4.64
CA ARG A 31 17.27 -14.69 -3.37
C ARG A 31 16.55 -13.87 -2.30
N LEU A 32 15.82 -12.84 -2.67
CA LEU A 32 14.97 -12.07 -1.75
C LEU A 32 13.88 -12.95 -1.15
N ARG A 33 13.17 -13.73 -1.97
CA ARG A 33 12.15 -14.67 -1.49
C ARG A 33 12.72 -15.74 -0.55
N GLU A 34 13.91 -16.25 -0.88
CA GLU A 34 14.60 -17.22 -0.03
C GLU A 34 14.99 -16.62 1.33
N ALA A 35 15.51 -15.38 1.35
CA ALA A 35 15.85 -14.67 2.58
C ALA A 35 14.62 -14.38 3.45
N VAL A 36 13.53 -13.90 2.85
CA VAL A 36 12.25 -13.67 3.56
C VAL A 36 11.73 -14.98 4.15
N SER A 37 11.82 -16.10 3.43
CA SER A 37 11.41 -17.42 3.92
C SER A 37 12.26 -17.88 5.11
N GLU A 38 13.58 -17.70 5.04
CA GLU A 38 14.51 -17.99 6.13
C GLU A 38 14.15 -17.17 7.39
N ILE A 39 13.98 -15.85 7.25
CA ILE A 39 13.61 -14.95 8.35
C ILE A 39 12.29 -15.37 8.97
N LYS A 40 11.23 -15.57 8.18
CA LYS A 40 9.92 -16.01 8.68
C LYS A 40 10.00 -17.33 9.45
N LYS A 41 10.87 -18.25 9.03
CA LYS A 41 11.06 -19.54 9.73
C LYS A 41 11.69 -19.33 11.11
N VAL A 42 12.66 -18.42 11.23
CA VAL A 42 13.32 -18.08 12.49
C VAL A 42 12.36 -17.32 13.41
N THR A 43 11.62 -16.33 12.89
CA THR A 43 10.64 -15.53 13.65
C THR A 43 9.63 -16.40 14.42
N LYS A 44 9.23 -17.55 13.86
CA LYS A 44 8.29 -18.47 14.54
C LYS A 44 8.84 -19.05 15.86
N LYS A 45 10.16 -19.11 16.01
CA LYS A 45 10.83 -19.65 17.20
C LYS A 45 11.37 -18.55 18.10
N ASP A 46 11.94 -17.51 17.47
CA ASP A 46 12.55 -16.37 18.14
C ASP A 46 12.18 -15.09 17.37
N PRO A 47 11.14 -14.37 17.81
CA PRO A 47 10.68 -13.16 17.13
C PRO A 47 11.72 -12.03 17.12
N VAL A 48 12.52 -11.89 18.19
CA VAL A 48 13.55 -10.84 18.31
C VAL A 48 14.69 -11.13 17.33
N LEU A 49 15.16 -12.38 17.28
CA LEU A 49 16.15 -12.79 16.29
C LEU A 49 15.60 -12.69 14.86
N GLY A 50 14.32 -13.00 14.65
CA GLY A 50 13.65 -12.80 13.37
C GLY A 50 13.66 -11.34 12.92
N ALA A 51 13.36 -10.39 13.82
CA ALA A 51 13.43 -8.97 13.55
C ALA A 51 14.87 -8.50 13.28
N GLU A 52 15.86 -8.98 14.03
CA GLU A 52 17.28 -8.75 13.73
C GLU A 52 17.64 -9.22 12.31
N GLY A 53 17.13 -10.38 11.88
CA GLY A 53 17.30 -10.88 10.52
C GLY A 53 16.64 -9.98 9.46
N ALA A 54 15.46 -9.44 9.75
CA ALA A 54 14.74 -8.50 8.89
C ALA A 54 15.51 -7.19 8.71
N VAL A 55 15.94 -6.56 9.81
CA VAL A 55 16.79 -5.35 9.82
C VAL A 55 18.04 -5.61 9.00
N ARG A 56 18.72 -6.74 9.25
CA ARG A 56 19.95 -7.11 8.55
C ARG A 56 19.77 -7.34 7.05
N LEU A 57 18.60 -7.79 6.60
CA LEU A 57 18.33 -7.89 5.16
C LEU A 57 18.09 -6.50 4.56
N MET A 58 17.31 -5.64 5.24
CA MET A 58 17.01 -4.27 4.78
C MET A 58 18.28 -3.44 4.57
N GLU A 59 19.22 -3.47 5.51
CA GLU A 59 20.56 -2.83 5.38
C GLU A 59 21.33 -3.27 4.14
N LYS A 60 21.04 -4.47 3.64
CA LYS A 60 21.79 -5.09 2.55
C LYS A 60 21.11 -4.95 1.21
N LEU A 61 19.89 -4.41 1.15
CA LEU A 61 19.15 -4.30 -0.09
C LEU A 61 19.88 -3.39 -1.08
N TRP A 62 20.05 -2.12 -0.73
CA TRP A 62 20.65 -1.16 -1.65
C TRP A 62 22.08 -1.55 -2.07
N PRO A 63 23.04 -1.80 -1.16
CA PRO A 63 24.42 -2.13 -1.57
C PRO A 63 24.53 -3.41 -2.41
N ALA A 64 23.64 -4.38 -2.23
CA ALA A 64 23.66 -5.59 -3.04
C ALA A 64 23.02 -5.38 -4.41
N LEU A 65 22.00 -4.53 -4.51
CA LEU A 65 21.11 -4.42 -5.67
C LEU A 65 21.39 -3.19 -6.54
N GLU A 66 22.24 -2.26 -6.11
CA GLU A 66 22.53 -0.97 -6.78
C GLU A 66 22.92 -1.09 -8.27
N HIS A 67 23.52 -2.20 -8.67
CA HIS A 67 23.96 -2.43 -10.05
C HIS A 67 22.95 -3.19 -10.91
N VAL A 68 21.82 -3.62 -10.35
CA VAL A 68 20.81 -4.41 -11.06
C VAL A 68 19.85 -3.49 -11.82
N ASP A 69 19.55 -3.83 -13.06
CA ASP A 69 18.55 -3.08 -13.83
C ASP A 69 17.14 -3.33 -13.25
N SER A 70 16.56 -2.24 -12.73
CA SER A 70 15.25 -2.17 -12.11
C SER A 70 14.17 -1.61 -13.05
N SER A 71 14.51 -1.24 -14.30
CA SER A 71 13.59 -0.56 -15.24
C SER A 71 12.30 -1.34 -15.54
N SER A 72 12.36 -2.67 -15.51
CA SER A 72 11.17 -3.53 -15.68
C SER A 72 10.17 -3.46 -14.51
N GLY A 73 10.52 -2.83 -13.40
CA GLY A 73 9.72 -2.81 -12.16
C GLY A 73 9.70 -4.14 -11.39
N ALA A 74 10.21 -5.24 -11.97
CA ALA A 74 10.18 -6.57 -11.35
C ALA A 74 10.98 -6.63 -10.05
N LEU A 75 12.14 -5.96 -10.01
CA LEU A 75 12.97 -5.88 -8.80
C LEU A 75 12.31 -5.04 -7.72
N GLY A 76 11.82 -3.84 -8.07
CA GLY A 76 11.09 -2.97 -7.13
C GLY A 76 9.88 -3.67 -6.53
N SER A 77 9.08 -4.37 -7.34
CA SER A 77 7.95 -5.17 -6.84
C SER A 77 8.38 -6.29 -5.88
N ALA A 78 9.52 -6.94 -6.14
CA ALA A 78 10.03 -8.00 -5.27
C ALA A 78 10.55 -7.44 -3.94
N VAL A 79 11.22 -6.29 -3.97
CA VAL A 79 11.68 -5.58 -2.77
C VAL A 79 10.49 -5.11 -1.94
N ASN A 80 9.52 -4.44 -2.55
CA ASN A 80 8.31 -3.98 -1.87
C ASN A 80 7.57 -5.15 -1.19
N LYS A 81 7.36 -6.28 -1.89
CA LYS A 81 6.79 -7.51 -1.29
C LYS A 81 7.62 -8.09 -0.15
N ALA A 82 8.95 -7.94 -0.20
CA ALA A 82 9.82 -8.37 0.89
C ALA A 82 9.64 -7.46 2.11
N LEU A 83 9.59 -6.14 1.92
CA LEU A 83 9.36 -5.18 3.00
C LEU A 83 7.98 -5.35 3.64
N ASP A 84 6.92 -5.53 2.84
CA ASP A 84 5.56 -5.84 3.33
C ASP A 84 5.54 -7.05 4.27
N ALA A 85 6.40 -8.03 3.99
CA ALA A 85 6.51 -9.25 4.77
C ALA A 85 7.38 -9.10 6.02
N LEU A 86 8.34 -8.17 6.03
CA LEU A 86 9.39 -8.06 7.05
C LEU A 86 9.14 -6.92 8.05
N ILE A 87 8.59 -5.78 7.62
CA ILE A 87 8.28 -4.66 8.51
C ILE A 87 7.36 -5.10 9.67
N PRO A 88 6.27 -5.88 9.44
CA PRO A 88 5.44 -6.38 10.54
C PRO A 88 6.19 -7.28 11.53
N ILE A 89 7.27 -7.96 11.11
CA ILE A 89 8.09 -8.78 12.00
C ILE A 89 8.87 -7.88 12.97
N ILE A 90 9.43 -6.78 12.47
CA ILE A 90 10.16 -5.82 13.29
C ILE A 90 9.21 -5.13 14.27
N ILE A 91 8.06 -4.64 13.80
CA ILE A 91 7.05 -3.96 14.63
C ILE A 91 6.59 -4.87 15.78
N LYS A 92 6.29 -6.15 15.51
CA LYS A 92 5.73 -7.08 16.51
C LYS A 92 6.77 -7.72 17.43
N ALA A 93 8.06 -7.53 17.20
CA ALA A 93 9.09 -8.17 18.02
C ALA A 93 9.15 -7.58 19.44
N PRO A 94 9.13 -8.39 20.51
CA PRO A 94 9.20 -7.91 21.89
C PRO A 94 10.68 -7.67 22.29
N ALA A 95 11.33 -6.71 21.65
CA ALA A 95 12.71 -6.34 21.94
C ALA A 95 12.78 -5.29 23.06
N ASP A 96 13.85 -5.33 23.86
CA ASP A 96 14.16 -4.23 24.78
C ASP A 96 14.55 -2.95 24.02
N ASP A 97 14.45 -1.80 24.70
CA ASP A 97 14.72 -0.50 24.10
C ASP A 97 16.12 -0.39 23.52
N LYS A 98 17.11 -1.03 24.14
CA LYS A 98 18.50 -1.00 23.67
C LYS A 98 18.61 -1.67 22.30
N THR A 99 18.05 -2.86 22.15
CA THR A 99 18.04 -3.63 20.91
C THR A 99 17.20 -2.91 19.86
N ARG A 100 16.05 -2.37 20.27
CA ARG A 100 15.16 -1.57 19.40
C ARG A 100 15.86 -0.34 18.84
N ASN A 101 16.54 0.46 19.68
CA ASN A 101 17.28 1.64 19.24
C ASN A 101 18.42 1.26 18.28
N GLN A 102 19.15 0.17 18.53
CA GLN A 102 20.17 -0.33 17.60
C GLN A 102 19.60 -0.69 16.23
N TRP A 103 18.38 -1.25 16.17
CA TRP A 103 17.71 -1.51 14.90
C TRP A 103 17.33 -0.22 14.19
N LEU A 104 16.81 0.77 14.92
CA LEU A 104 16.44 2.08 14.36
C LEU A 104 17.67 2.79 13.78
N ASP A 105 18.78 2.88 14.50
CA ASP A 105 20.01 3.52 14.01
C ASP A 105 20.49 2.89 12.69
N ARG A 106 20.44 1.56 12.62
CA ARG A 106 20.84 0.76 11.44
C ARG A 106 19.91 0.96 10.25
N LEU A 107 18.60 0.94 10.49
CA LEU A 107 17.61 1.20 9.45
C LEU A 107 17.66 2.64 8.95
N TRP A 108 17.93 3.59 9.84
CA TRP A 108 18.04 5.01 9.50
C TRP A 108 19.22 5.24 8.55
N GLN A 109 20.38 4.67 8.87
CA GLN A 109 21.53 4.69 7.97
C GLN A 109 21.21 4.00 6.64
N ALA A 110 20.55 2.84 6.67
CA ALA A 110 20.17 2.13 5.44
C ALA A 110 19.24 2.95 4.54
N MET A 111 18.30 3.69 5.12
CA MET A 111 17.42 4.62 4.38
C MET A 111 18.21 5.79 3.79
N ALA A 112 19.14 6.36 4.56
CA ALA A 112 19.98 7.46 4.08
C ALA A 112 20.91 7.04 2.93
N ASP A 113 21.38 5.79 2.95
CA ASP A 113 22.24 5.23 1.91
C ASP A 113 21.47 4.77 0.66
N ASP A 114 20.15 4.63 0.74
CA ASP A 114 19.32 4.07 -0.34
C ASP A 114 19.20 5.03 -1.53
N GLY A 115 19.89 4.70 -2.62
CA GLY A 115 19.94 5.55 -3.81
C GLY A 115 18.68 5.52 -4.69
N VAL A 116 17.71 4.64 -4.43
CA VAL A 116 16.47 4.52 -5.24
C VAL A 116 15.19 4.44 -4.41
N ASP A 117 15.28 4.76 -3.11
CA ASP A 117 14.16 4.76 -2.18
C ASP A 117 13.40 3.41 -2.10
N TYR A 118 14.13 2.30 -2.17
CA TYR A 118 13.54 0.98 -1.89
C TYR A 118 12.96 0.90 -0.48
N LEU A 119 13.60 1.55 0.50
CA LEU A 119 13.23 1.55 1.90
C LEU A 119 12.18 2.60 2.27
N SER A 120 11.55 3.30 1.30
CA SER A 120 10.41 4.19 1.54
C SER A 120 9.35 3.59 2.49
N PRO A 121 8.94 2.31 2.35
CA PRO A 121 7.97 1.68 3.26
C PRO A 121 8.44 1.58 4.73
N VAL A 122 9.76 1.60 4.98
CA VAL A 122 10.32 1.62 6.33
C VAL A 122 10.11 3.00 6.96
N GLY A 123 10.38 4.08 6.21
CA GLY A 123 10.08 5.44 6.64
C GLY A 123 8.59 5.64 6.89
N ASP A 124 7.75 5.08 6.02
CA ASP A 124 6.31 5.17 6.15
C ASP A 124 5.74 4.60 7.46
N ARG A 125 6.44 3.61 8.01
CA ARG A 125 6.04 2.89 9.22
C ARG A 125 6.99 3.12 10.38
N TRP A 126 7.83 4.16 10.30
CA TRP A 126 8.90 4.41 11.27
C TRP A 126 8.37 4.49 12.71
N GLY A 127 7.28 5.23 12.92
CA GLY A 127 6.66 5.37 14.24
C GLY A 127 6.21 4.02 14.83
N GLU A 128 5.69 3.11 14.01
CA GLU A 128 5.34 1.76 14.45
C GLU A 128 6.59 0.92 14.73
N ILE A 129 7.63 1.07 13.90
CA ILE A 129 8.91 0.37 14.05
C ILE A 129 9.62 0.79 15.33
N CYS A 130 9.43 2.02 15.81
CA CYS A 130 9.93 2.50 17.11
C CYS A 130 9.47 1.64 18.29
N GLY A 131 8.34 0.93 18.18
CA GLY A 131 7.87 -0.02 19.18
C GLY A 131 7.20 0.59 20.42
N SER A 132 7.34 1.89 20.65
CA SER A 132 6.60 2.63 21.69
C SER A 132 6.41 4.10 21.29
N ALA A 133 5.37 4.72 21.85
CA ALA A 133 5.09 6.15 21.65
C ALA A 133 6.22 7.04 22.19
N GLU A 134 6.93 6.62 23.24
CA GLU A 134 8.07 7.36 23.80
C GLU A 134 9.26 7.37 22.84
N VAL A 135 9.62 6.22 22.26
CA VAL A 135 10.70 6.15 21.27
C VAL A 135 10.32 6.93 20.01
N ALA A 136 9.08 6.80 19.53
CA ALA A 136 8.57 7.58 18.41
C ALA A 136 8.62 9.09 18.70
N GLY A 137 8.28 9.51 19.92
CA GLY A 137 8.35 10.90 20.36
C GLY A 137 9.77 11.46 20.30
N ARG A 138 10.77 10.71 20.78
CA ARG A 138 12.19 11.12 20.69
C ARG A 138 12.65 11.28 19.24
N TRP A 139 12.30 10.33 18.37
CA TRP A 139 12.58 10.47 16.93
C TRP A 139 11.85 11.67 16.32
N ALA A 140 10.60 11.96 16.69
CA ALA A 140 9.91 13.16 16.22
C ALA A 140 10.66 14.44 16.63
N ASP A 141 11.13 14.52 17.88
CA ASP A 141 11.89 15.69 18.37
C ASP A 141 13.17 15.94 17.55
N GLU A 142 13.84 14.88 17.10
CA GLU A 142 15.03 14.97 16.24
C GLU A 142 14.69 15.40 14.81
N LEU A 143 13.56 14.95 14.26
CA LEU A 143 13.24 15.08 12.84
C LEU A 143 12.41 16.32 12.48
N VAL A 144 11.58 16.82 13.40
CA VAL A 144 10.64 17.93 13.13
C VAL A 144 11.35 19.19 12.68
N SER A 145 12.47 19.54 13.32
CA SER A 145 13.20 20.78 12.99
C SER A 145 13.71 20.79 11.54
N THR A 146 14.27 19.65 11.10
CA THR A 146 14.75 19.47 9.72
C THR A 146 13.60 19.49 8.72
N LEU A 147 12.51 18.77 8.98
CA LEU A 147 11.35 18.75 8.08
C LEU A 147 10.70 20.14 7.97
N ARG A 148 10.51 20.84 9.09
CA ARG A 148 9.98 22.21 9.12
C ARG A 148 10.84 23.17 8.30
N SER A 149 12.16 23.10 8.46
CA SER A 149 13.12 23.90 7.68
C SER A 149 13.05 23.57 6.19
N CYS A 150 12.91 22.29 5.85
CA CYS A 150 12.78 21.82 4.47
C CYS A 150 11.53 22.38 3.78
N TRP A 151 10.38 22.31 4.45
CA TRP A 151 9.09 22.74 3.87
C TRP A 151 8.83 24.24 3.93
N SER A 152 9.43 24.96 4.87
CA SER A 152 9.29 26.42 4.95
C SER A 152 10.22 27.19 4.00
N ASP A 153 11.17 26.52 3.33
CA ASP A 153 12.07 27.19 2.40
C ASP A 153 11.30 27.63 1.14
N PRO A 154 11.33 28.91 0.75
CA PRO A 154 10.66 29.38 -0.46
C PRO A 154 11.29 28.81 -1.75
N ASN A 155 12.53 28.32 -1.69
CA ASN A 155 13.22 27.75 -2.84
C ASN A 155 12.74 26.31 -3.10
N PRO A 156 12.29 26.00 -4.32
CA PRO A 156 11.92 24.63 -4.66
C PRO A 156 13.13 23.70 -4.64
N GLY A 157 12.89 22.42 -4.34
CA GLY A 157 13.88 21.35 -4.52
C GLY A 157 14.57 20.86 -3.24
N ARG A 158 14.25 21.41 -2.06
CA ARG A 158 14.66 20.76 -0.81
C ARG A 158 13.88 19.46 -0.62
N TYR A 159 14.62 18.41 -0.29
CA TYR A 159 14.09 17.09 -0.02
C TYR A 159 14.66 16.58 1.31
N PHE A 160 13.81 15.92 2.10
CA PHE A 160 14.22 15.24 3.31
C PHE A 160 13.71 13.81 3.28
N HIS A 161 14.63 12.83 3.20
CA HIS A 161 14.30 11.41 3.19
C HIS A 161 13.58 10.95 4.46
N GLY A 162 13.73 11.70 5.56
CA GLY A 162 13.05 11.45 6.84
C GLY A 162 11.63 12.01 6.95
N ALA A 163 11.07 12.57 5.87
CA ALA A 163 9.78 13.26 5.95
C ALA A 163 8.64 12.34 6.45
N THR A 164 8.48 11.17 5.84
CA THR A 164 7.45 10.20 6.27
C THR A 164 7.76 9.58 7.63
N ALA A 165 9.03 9.35 7.94
CA ALA A 165 9.45 8.87 9.27
C ALA A 165 9.05 9.86 10.38
N CYS A 166 9.23 11.15 10.15
CA CYS A 166 8.82 12.22 11.06
C CYS A 166 7.30 12.22 11.29
N LEU A 167 6.50 12.21 10.20
CA LEU A 167 5.03 12.20 10.29
C LEU A 167 4.51 10.93 10.97
N SER A 168 5.08 9.77 10.62
CA SER A 168 4.78 8.47 11.23
C SER A 168 5.05 8.48 12.74
N CYS A 169 6.18 9.07 13.16
CA CYS A 169 6.50 9.24 14.59
C CYS A 169 5.52 10.16 15.32
N LEU A 170 5.19 11.33 14.76
CA LEU A 170 4.22 12.25 15.37
C LEU A 170 2.86 11.58 15.54
N LEU A 171 2.43 10.78 14.56
CA LEU A 171 1.18 10.03 14.61
C LEU A 171 1.17 9.01 15.76
N VAL A 172 2.21 8.17 15.86
CA VAL A 172 2.30 7.14 16.91
C VAL A 172 2.50 7.76 18.30
N ALA A 173 3.21 8.89 18.39
CA ALA A 173 3.40 9.64 19.63
C ALA A 173 2.14 10.42 20.07
N GLY A 174 1.06 10.42 19.27
CA GLY A 174 -0.18 11.14 19.59
C GLY A 174 -0.09 12.66 19.43
N ARG A 175 0.95 13.18 18.76
CA ARG A 175 1.19 14.61 18.53
C ARG A 175 0.45 15.09 17.28
N TYR A 176 -0.85 14.83 17.24
CA TYR A 176 -1.70 15.03 16.05
C TYR A 176 -1.77 16.49 15.58
N GLN A 177 -1.85 17.43 16.52
CA GLN A 177 -1.96 18.85 16.19
C GLN A 177 -0.68 19.37 15.52
N GLU A 178 0.49 18.99 16.06
CA GLU A 178 1.78 19.36 15.47
C GLU A 178 2.00 18.71 14.11
N LEU A 179 1.53 17.47 13.93
CA LEU A 179 1.53 16.79 12.62
C LEU A 179 0.75 17.59 11.59
N LEU A 180 -0.47 18.02 11.93
CA LEU A 180 -1.31 18.82 11.03
C LEU A 180 -0.66 20.18 10.73
N GLU A 181 -0.14 20.86 11.74
CA GLU A 181 0.57 22.14 11.55
C GLU A 181 1.82 22.02 10.67
N LEU A 182 2.53 20.89 10.75
CA LEU A 182 3.68 20.63 9.89
C LEU A 182 3.24 20.40 8.45
N LEU A 183 2.15 19.67 8.21
CA LEU A 183 1.59 19.47 6.87
C LEU A 183 1.11 20.76 6.20
N GLU A 184 0.66 21.76 6.96
CA GLU A 184 0.28 23.08 6.41
C GLU A 184 1.47 23.87 5.85
N LEU A 185 2.70 23.50 6.22
CA LEU A 185 3.91 24.10 5.65
C LEU A 185 4.27 23.52 4.28
N GLU A 186 3.69 22.37 3.92
CA GLU A 186 3.96 21.76 2.63
C GLU A 186 3.40 22.63 1.49
N ARG A 187 4.28 23.05 0.57
CA ARG A 187 3.90 23.91 -0.56
C ARG A 187 2.80 23.29 -1.45
N HIS A 188 2.78 21.97 -1.57
CA HIS A 188 1.83 21.24 -2.40
C HIS A 188 1.25 20.09 -1.60
N PRO A 189 -0.08 19.94 -1.47
CA PRO A 189 -0.70 18.90 -0.65
C PRO A 189 -0.51 17.52 -1.30
N MET A 190 0.62 16.85 -1.05
CA MET A 190 0.87 15.52 -1.61
C MET A 190 0.14 14.46 -0.79
N TRP A 191 -0.67 13.61 -1.44
CA TRP A 191 -1.38 12.53 -0.76
C TRP A 191 -0.45 11.65 0.09
N HIS A 192 0.77 11.43 -0.40
CA HIS A 192 1.81 10.65 0.28
C HIS A 192 2.06 11.10 1.74
N TYR A 193 2.00 12.41 2.01
CA TYR A 193 2.11 12.97 3.36
C TYR A 193 0.75 13.23 4.00
N ARG A 194 -0.24 13.70 3.22
CA ARG A 194 -1.57 14.03 3.77
C ARG A 194 -2.31 12.84 4.35
N ARG A 195 -2.01 11.61 3.94
CA ARG A 195 -2.55 10.40 4.58
C ARG A 195 -2.28 10.34 6.09
N TYR A 196 -1.14 10.86 6.57
CA TYR A 196 -0.87 10.94 8.01
C TYR A 196 -1.78 11.95 8.72
N GLY A 197 -2.13 13.05 8.05
CA GLY A 197 -3.12 14.02 8.55
C GLY A 197 -4.52 13.42 8.61
N VAL A 198 -4.90 12.60 7.62
CA VAL A 198 -6.15 11.83 7.66
C VAL A 198 -6.17 10.89 8.87
N GLU A 199 -5.10 10.10 9.06
CA GLU A 199 -4.98 9.18 10.21
C GLU A 199 -5.01 9.93 11.55
N ALA A 200 -4.36 11.09 11.65
CA ALA A 200 -4.39 11.95 12.84
C ALA A 200 -5.82 12.44 13.15
N LEU A 201 -6.55 12.94 12.15
CA LEU A 201 -7.95 13.38 12.31
C LEU A 201 -8.86 12.22 12.74
N LEU A 202 -8.65 11.02 12.20
CA LEU A 202 -9.38 9.83 12.63
C LEU A 202 -9.07 9.45 14.08
N ALA A 203 -7.80 9.51 14.50
CA ALA A 203 -7.40 9.25 15.88
C ALA A 203 -8.00 10.28 16.86
N MET A 204 -8.20 11.52 16.41
CA MET A 204 -8.90 12.57 17.15
C MET A 204 -10.44 12.42 17.13
N GLY A 205 -10.99 11.40 16.46
CA GLY A 205 -12.43 11.19 16.32
C GLY A 205 -13.12 12.11 15.30
N LYS A 206 -12.37 12.91 14.56
CA LYS A 206 -12.85 13.92 13.61
C LYS A 206 -13.09 13.34 12.22
N LYS A 207 -13.95 12.32 12.13
CA LYS A 207 -14.11 11.51 10.91
C LYS A 207 -14.60 12.31 9.70
N ALA A 208 -15.51 13.27 9.89
CA ALA A 208 -15.99 14.12 8.80
C ALA A 208 -14.89 15.06 8.26
N GLU A 209 -14.09 15.66 9.17
CA GLU A 209 -12.93 16.47 8.81
C GLU A 209 -11.89 15.61 8.07
N ALA A 210 -11.69 14.36 8.48
CA ALA A 210 -10.75 13.44 7.81
C ALA A 210 -11.12 13.18 6.34
N VAL A 211 -12.41 12.98 6.03
CA VAL A 211 -12.89 12.85 4.64
C VAL A 211 -12.66 14.14 3.86
N GLN A 212 -13.04 15.29 4.43
CA GLN A 212 -12.83 16.59 3.77
C GLN A 212 -11.34 16.86 3.51
N TYR A 213 -10.48 16.52 4.47
CA TYR A 213 -9.03 16.67 4.38
C TYR A 213 -8.44 15.75 3.30
N ALA A 214 -8.93 14.50 3.19
CA ALA A 214 -8.52 13.58 2.14
C ALA A 214 -8.93 14.10 0.74
N GLU A 215 -10.17 14.55 0.58
CA GLU A 215 -10.66 15.11 -0.69
C GLU A 215 -9.95 16.39 -1.11
N ALA A 216 -9.55 17.23 -0.14
CA ALA A 216 -8.75 18.41 -0.40
C ALA A 216 -7.33 18.10 -0.91
N SER A 217 -6.92 16.84 -0.93
CA SER A 217 -5.65 16.38 -1.52
C SER A 217 -5.75 16.12 -3.02
N ARG A 218 -6.95 16.16 -3.62
CA ARG A 218 -7.15 15.90 -5.06
C ARG A 218 -6.50 16.98 -5.92
N GLY A 219 -6.08 16.61 -7.12
CA GLY A 219 -5.48 17.53 -8.07
C GLY A 219 -4.53 16.86 -9.04
N LEU A 220 -3.73 17.67 -9.74
CA LEU A 220 -2.79 17.20 -10.74
C LEU A 220 -1.81 16.17 -10.15
N ASN A 221 -1.69 15.01 -10.81
CA ASN A 221 -0.81 13.89 -10.44
C ASN A 221 -1.11 13.22 -9.09
N GLN A 222 -2.30 13.39 -8.53
CA GLN A 222 -2.70 12.75 -7.28
C GLN A 222 -3.32 11.36 -7.54
N PRO A 223 -3.12 10.39 -6.63
CA PRO A 223 -3.65 9.05 -6.79
C PRO A 223 -5.13 9.01 -6.37
N ASP A 224 -6.02 9.58 -7.17
CA ASP A 224 -7.44 9.73 -6.86
C ASP A 224 -8.11 8.41 -6.42
N ALA A 225 -7.73 7.28 -7.03
CA ALA A 225 -8.26 5.96 -6.62
C ALA A 225 -7.88 5.58 -5.18
N VAL A 226 -6.69 5.97 -4.71
CA VAL A 226 -6.24 5.71 -3.33
C VAL A 226 -6.93 6.69 -2.36
N ILE A 227 -7.14 7.93 -2.78
CA ILE A 227 -7.92 8.93 -2.02
C ILE A 227 -9.36 8.46 -1.86
N ASP A 228 -9.99 7.99 -2.94
CA ASP A 228 -11.33 7.42 -2.94
C ASP A 228 -11.43 6.23 -1.98
N GLN A 229 -10.44 5.33 -2.00
CA GLN A 229 -10.41 4.18 -1.12
C GLN A 229 -10.34 4.61 0.35
N ALA A 230 -9.49 5.58 0.68
CA ALA A 230 -9.40 6.11 2.04
C ALA A 230 -10.73 6.76 2.49
N CYS A 231 -11.36 7.56 1.63
CA CYS A 231 -12.64 8.19 1.93
C CYS A 231 -13.77 7.14 2.11
N GLU A 232 -13.81 6.12 1.24
CA GLU A 232 -14.73 5.00 1.34
C GLU A 232 -14.60 4.26 2.68
N GLU A 233 -13.37 3.89 3.05
CA GLU A 233 -13.07 3.18 4.29
C GLU A 233 -13.50 3.97 5.53
N ILE A 234 -13.27 5.30 5.52
CA ILE A 234 -13.70 6.18 6.61
C ILE A 234 -15.23 6.19 6.72
N LEU A 235 -15.96 6.38 5.61
CA LEU A 235 -17.42 6.41 5.63
C LEU A 235 -18.03 5.07 6.05
N ILE A 236 -17.49 3.95 5.57
CA ILE A 236 -17.90 2.61 6.00
C ILE A 236 -17.68 2.44 7.50
N SER A 237 -16.55 2.89 8.05
CA SER A 237 -16.27 2.85 9.49
C SER A 237 -17.22 3.71 10.34
N CYS A 238 -17.95 4.64 9.70
CA CYS A 238 -18.99 5.47 10.32
C CYS A 238 -20.39 4.85 10.19
N GLY A 239 -20.54 3.71 9.52
CA GLY A 239 -21.84 3.14 9.18
C GLY A 239 -22.52 3.83 7.99
N LEU A 240 -21.86 4.78 7.32
CA LEU A 240 -22.41 5.56 6.20
C LEU A 240 -22.25 4.83 4.85
N HIS A 241 -22.70 3.59 4.78
CA HIS A 241 -22.50 2.69 3.64
C HIS A 241 -23.13 3.23 2.34
N GLU A 242 -24.32 3.82 2.42
CA GLU A 242 -25.00 4.42 1.27
C GLU A 242 -24.21 5.58 0.66
N GLU A 243 -23.67 6.45 1.51
CA GLU A 243 -22.86 7.58 1.06
C GLU A 243 -21.50 7.13 0.51
N ALA A 244 -20.86 6.15 1.17
CA ALA A 244 -19.62 5.53 0.70
C ALA A 244 -19.79 4.94 -0.70
N TYR A 245 -20.88 4.20 -0.91
CA TYR A 245 -21.19 3.59 -2.19
C TYR A 245 -21.39 4.64 -3.29
N ARG A 246 -22.25 5.63 -3.01
CA ARG A 246 -22.63 6.66 -3.98
C ARG A 246 -21.44 7.49 -4.45
N ARG A 247 -20.49 7.77 -3.55
CA ARG A 247 -19.35 8.65 -3.84
C ARG A 247 -18.10 7.92 -4.33
N TYR A 248 -17.81 6.76 -3.76
CA TYR A 248 -16.53 6.09 -3.96
C TYR A 248 -16.66 4.62 -4.33
N GLY A 249 -17.76 3.94 -3.94
CA GLY A 249 -17.90 2.49 -4.13
C GLY A 249 -17.78 2.02 -5.57
N LEU A 250 -18.12 2.88 -6.54
CA LEU A 250 -18.00 2.56 -7.98
C LEU A 250 -16.63 2.90 -8.56
N SER A 251 -15.93 3.91 -8.03
CA SER A 251 -14.62 4.37 -8.52
C SER A 251 -13.45 3.56 -7.93
N VAL A 252 -13.56 3.14 -6.67
CA VAL A 252 -12.55 2.33 -5.96
C VAL A 252 -12.44 0.90 -6.51
N ALA A 253 -13.51 0.40 -7.12
CA ALA A 253 -13.53 -0.97 -7.64
C ALA A 253 -12.69 -1.09 -8.92
N VAL A 254 -11.38 -1.30 -8.73
CA VAL A 254 -10.43 -1.61 -9.82
C VAL A 254 -10.30 -3.13 -9.91
N GLY A 255 -10.91 -3.72 -10.94
CA GLY A 255 -10.78 -5.14 -11.24
C GLY A 255 -10.02 -5.35 -12.54
N ASN A 256 -9.22 -6.44 -12.64
CA ASN A 256 -8.58 -6.85 -13.89
C ASN A 256 -9.60 -7.21 -15.01
N SER A 257 -10.88 -7.29 -14.66
CA SER A 257 -12.00 -7.48 -15.58
C SER A 257 -13.27 -6.87 -15.00
N TYR A 258 -14.25 -6.61 -15.88
CA TYR A 258 -15.56 -6.06 -15.55
C TYR A 258 -16.30 -6.90 -14.48
N ILE A 259 -16.28 -8.23 -14.63
CA ILE A 259 -16.86 -9.15 -13.65
C ILE A 259 -16.14 -9.12 -12.30
N ALA A 260 -14.81 -8.96 -12.29
CA ALA A 260 -14.05 -8.83 -11.04
C ALA A 260 -14.37 -7.52 -10.33
N ARG A 261 -14.52 -6.43 -11.08
CA ARG A 261 -14.99 -5.12 -10.59
C ARG A 261 -16.36 -5.24 -9.94
N PHE A 262 -17.35 -5.85 -10.61
CA PHE A 262 -18.67 -6.11 -10.04
C PHE A 262 -18.59 -6.91 -8.74
N ARG A 263 -17.85 -8.02 -8.73
CA ARG A 263 -17.71 -8.87 -7.54
C ARG A 263 -17.04 -8.15 -6.37
N ALA A 264 -16.10 -7.26 -6.64
CA ALA A 264 -15.47 -6.43 -5.61
C ALA A 264 -16.50 -5.50 -4.94
N VAL A 265 -17.30 -4.78 -5.74
CA VAL A 265 -18.38 -3.91 -5.22
C VAL A 265 -19.43 -4.72 -4.47
N ALA A 266 -19.94 -5.80 -5.06
CA ALA A 266 -20.97 -6.63 -4.44
C ALA A 266 -20.50 -7.31 -3.14
N LYS A 267 -19.20 -7.59 -3.00
CA LYS A 267 -18.62 -8.08 -1.75
C LYS A 267 -18.52 -6.98 -0.70
N ARG A 268 -18.23 -5.74 -1.12
CA ARG A 268 -18.06 -4.58 -0.24
C ARG A 268 -19.40 -4.07 0.29
N TYR A 269 -20.45 -4.14 -0.52
CA TYR A 269 -21.81 -3.70 -0.23
C TYR A 269 -22.82 -4.87 -0.36
N PRO A 270 -22.76 -5.87 0.54
CA PRO A 270 -23.62 -7.06 0.47
C PRO A 270 -25.12 -6.76 0.62
N GLU A 271 -25.47 -5.62 1.23
CA GLU A 271 -26.84 -5.15 1.45
C GLU A 271 -27.51 -4.57 0.19
N LYS A 272 -26.73 -4.25 -0.84
CA LYS A 272 -27.24 -3.63 -2.06
C LYS A 272 -27.72 -4.66 -3.07
N ASP A 273 -28.78 -4.30 -3.78
CA ASP A 273 -29.27 -5.12 -4.87
C ASP A 273 -28.23 -5.26 -5.99
N LYS A 274 -28.05 -6.50 -6.45
CA LYS A 274 -27.02 -6.84 -7.44
C LYS A 274 -27.35 -6.27 -8.83
N ALA A 275 -28.63 -6.18 -9.20
CA ALA A 275 -29.02 -5.57 -10.46
C ALA A 275 -28.77 -4.06 -10.42
N GLN A 276 -29.06 -3.41 -9.28
CA GLN A 276 -28.72 -2.01 -9.05
C GLN A 276 -27.20 -1.76 -9.16
N ILE A 277 -26.38 -2.57 -8.48
CA ILE A 277 -24.90 -2.44 -8.58
C ILE A 277 -24.43 -2.55 -10.02
N LEU A 278 -24.95 -3.52 -10.78
CA LEU A 278 -24.59 -3.68 -12.18
C LEU A 278 -25.00 -2.47 -13.02
N SER A 279 -26.23 -1.96 -12.83
CA SER A 279 -26.73 -0.77 -13.52
C SER A 279 -25.84 0.44 -13.26
N ASP A 280 -25.49 0.69 -12.01
CA ASP A 280 -24.66 1.82 -11.61
C ASP A 280 -23.24 1.69 -12.19
N LEU A 281 -22.67 0.48 -12.19
CA LEU A 281 -21.37 0.22 -12.82
C LEU A 281 -21.39 0.43 -14.34
N ILE A 282 -22.45 0.00 -15.04
CA ILE A 282 -22.63 0.26 -16.47
C ILE A 282 -22.63 1.76 -16.75
N ALA A 283 -23.33 2.55 -15.94
CA ALA A 283 -23.39 4.00 -16.08
C ALA A 283 -22.01 4.68 -15.92
N THR A 284 -21.06 4.06 -15.22
CA THR A 284 -19.69 4.60 -15.09
C THR A 284 -18.79 4.37 -16.30
N THR A 285 -19.21 3.57 -17.28
CA THR A 285 -18.38 3.20 -18.45
C THR A 285 -19.13 3.39 -19.77
N PRO A 286 -19.52 4.63 -20.12
CA PRO A 286 -20.23 4.91 -21.36
C PRO A 286 -19.38 4.50 -22.58
N GLY A 287 -20.00 3.80 -23.53
CA GLY A 287 -19.35 3.24 -24.72
C GLY A 287 -18.67 1.88 -24.53
N GLU A 288 -18.66 1.35 -23.30
CA GLU A 288 -18.10 0.03 -22.97
C GLU A 288 -19.15 -0.94 -22.36
N GLU A 289 -20.44 -0.65 -22.55
CA GLU A 289 -21.59 -1.41 -22.06
C GLU A 289 -21.49 -2.92 -22.32
N GLY A 290 -21.08 -3.32 -23.52
CA GLY A 290 -20.93 -4.72 -23.94
C GLY A 290 -19.94 -5.51 -23.08
N LYS A 291 -18.99 -4.84 -22.41
CA LYS A 291 -18.05 -5.49 -21.49
C LYS A 291 -18.75 -6.02 -20.22
N TRP A 292 -19.95 -5.53 -19.91
CA TRP A 292 -20.78 -6.00 -18.79
C TRP A 292 -21.67 -7.21 -19.12
N PHE A 293 -21.72 -7.67 -20.39
CA PHE A 293 -22.52 -8.82 -20.83
C PHE A 293 -22.35 -10.06 -19.93
N ALA A 294 -21.10 -10.43 -19.65
CA ALA A 294 -20.78 -11.60 -18.85
C ALA A 294 -21.39 -11.51 -17.45
N THR A 295 -21.37 -10.31 -16.85
CA THR A 295 -21.91 -10.04 -15.52
C THR A 295 -23.44 -10.11 -15.55
N ALA A 296 -24.11 -9.46 -16.52
CA ALA A 296 -25.56 -9.52 -16.67
C ALA A 296 -26.07 -10.96 -16.84
N LYS A 297 -25.37 -11.75 -17.67
CA LYS A 297 -25.65 -13.18 -17.86
C LYS A 297 -25.49 -13.99 -16.58
N GLU A 298 -24.43 -13.76 -15.79
CA GLU A 298 -24.21 -14.45 -14.51
C GLU A 298 -25.31 -14.15 -13.50
N LEU A 299 -25.84 -12.92 -13.51
CA LEU A 299 -27.01 -12.51 -12.73
C LEU A 299 -28.36 -12.98 -13.31
N LYS A 300 -28.34 -13.72 -14.43
CA LYS A 300 -29.54 -14.19 -15.17
C LYS A 300 -30.43 -13.05 -15.69
N LEU A 301 -29.87 -11.87 -15.89
CA LEU A 301 -30.52 -10.71 -16.51
C LEU A 301 -30.34 -10.78 -18.04
N PHE A 302 -31.00 -11.76 -18.67
CA PHE A 302 -30.77 -12.09 -20.07
C PHE A 302 -31.15 -10.97 -21.05
N ASP A 303 -32.27 -10.29 -20.81
CA ASP A 303 -32.70 -9.16 -21.67
C ASP A 303 -31.69 -8.01 -21.62
N LEU A 304 -31.21 -7.67 -20.41
CA LEU A 304 -30.14 -6.69 -20.23
C LEU A 304 -28.84 -7.17 -20.90
N ALA A 305 -28.49 -8.45 -20.78
CA ALA A 305 -27.30 -8.99 -21.44
C ALA A 305 -27.37 -8.79 -22.97
N LEU A 306 -28.50 -9.11 -23.60
CA LEU A 306 -28.69 -8.87 -25.05
C LEU A 306 -28.59 -7.38 -25.40
N GLU A 307 -29.23 -6.53 -24.60
CA GLU A 307 -29.15 -5.08 -24.79
C GLU A 307 -27.70 -4.58 -24.75
N LEU A 308 -26.92 -5.00 -23.75
CA LEU A 308 -25.51 -4.62 -23.61
C LEU A 308 -24.66 -5.08 -24.80
N ALA A 309 -24.87 -6.32 -25.28
CA ALA A 309 -24.15 -6.85 -26.44
C ALA A 309 -24.47 -6.10 -27.74
N ASN A 310 -25.67 -5.53 -27.86
CA ASN A 310 -26.09 -4.73 -29.02
C ASN A 310 -25.62 -3.27 -28.94
N ARG A 311 -25.37 -2.74 -27.74
CA ARG A 311 -24.97 -1.34 -27.54
C ARG A 311 -23.50 -1.07 -27.84
N SER A 312 -22.60 -2.00 -27.50
CA SER A 312 -21.16 -1.86 -27.77
C SER A 312 -20.42 -3.21 -27.81
N PRO A 313 -19.18 -3.26 -28.33
CA PRO A 313 -18.47 -4.52 -28.55
C PRO A 313 -18.34 -5.38 -27.28
N CYS A 314 -18.77 -6.64 -27.37
CA CYS A 314 -18.53 -7.68 -26.39
C CYS A 314 -17.49 -8.67 -26.92
N ASP A 315 -16.74 -9.34 -26.03
CA ASP A 315 -15.80 -10.40 -26.42
C ASP A 315 -16.54 -11.52 -27.19
N PRO A 316 -16.19 -11.76 -28.47
CA PRO A 316 -16.84 -12.78 -29.30
C PRO A 316 -16.79 -14.18 -28.68
N LYS A 317 -15.70 -14.53 -27.97
CA LYS A 317 -15.60 -15.84 -27.31
C LYS A 317 -16.63 -16.00 -26.20
N THR A 318 -16.94 -14.91 -25.50
CA THR A 318 -17.94 -14.90 -24.43
C THR A 318 -19.35 -15.03 -25.01
N LEU A 319 -19.64 -14.39 -26.15
CA LEU A 319 -20.91 -14.52 -26.87
C LEU A 319 -21.12 -15.93 -27.43
N THR A 320 -20.16 -16.48 -28.17
CA THR A 320 -20.27 -17.83 -28.74
C THR A 320 -20.46 -18.89 -27.67
N ARG A 321 -19.74 -18.74 -26.53
CA ARG A 321 -19.93 -19.63 -25.39
C ARG A 321 -21.34 -19.50 -24.81
N ALA A 322 -21.85 -18.29 -24.63
CA ALA A 322 -23.19 -18.06 -24.11
C ALA A 322 -24.27 -18.67 -25.03
N ALA A 323 -24.22 -18.41 -26.34
CA ALA A 323 -25.18 -18.96 -27.29
C ALA A 323 -25.24 -20.50 -27.26
N ARG A 324 -24.06 -21.15 -27.20
CA ARG A 324 -23.97 -22.61 -27.09
C ARG A 324 -24.49 -23.13 -25.75
N ASP A 325 -24.11 -22.49 -24.64
CA ASP A 325 -24.46 -22.97 -23.29
C ASP A 325 -25.96 -22.78 -22.98
N PHE A 326 -26.64 -21.85 -23.66
CA PHE A 326 -28.05 -21.51 -23.42
C PHE A 326 -29.00 -21.92 -24.57
N LEU A 327 -28.50 -22.52 -25.65
CA LEU A 327 -29.27 -22.90 -26.85
C LEU A 327 -30.58 -23.63 -26.51
N ASP A 328 -30.52 -24.62 -25.63
CA ASP A 328 -31.69 -25.45 -25.30
C ASP A 328 -32.58 -24.84 -24.21
N THR A 329 -32.00 -24.07 -23.29
CA THR A 329 -32.70 -23.60 -22.07
C THR A 329 -33.28 -22.19 -22.21
N LYS A 330 -32.73 -21.38 -23.12
CA LYS A 330 -33.13 -20.00 -23.41
C LYS A 330 -32.92 -19.69 -24.90
N PRO A 331 -33.66 -20.33 -25.83
CA PRO A 331 -33.41 -20.22 -27.27
C PRO A 331 -33.57 -18.80 -27.87
N ALA A 332 -34.25 -17.90 -27.17
CA ALA A 332 -34.38 -16.49 -27.59
C ALA A 332 -33.19 -15.61 -27.16
N PHE A 333 -32.32 -16.11 -26.28
CA PHE A 333 -31.08 -15.48 -25.81
C PHE A 333 -29.87 -16.08 -26.54
#